data_AF-A0A1A7BG14-F1
#
_entry.id   AF-A0A1A7BG14-F1
#
_cell.length_a   1.000
_cell.length_b   1.000
_cell.length_c   1.000
_cell.angle_alpha   90.00
_cell.angle_beta   90.00
_cell.angle_gamma   90.00
#
_symmetry.space_group_name_H-M   'P 1'
#
loop_
_entity.id
_entity.type
_entity.pdbx_description
1 polymer ?
#
loop_
_entity_poly.entity_id
_entity_poly.type
_entity_poly.pdbx_seq_one_letter_code
_entity_poly.pdbx_strand_id
1 'polypeptide(L)'
;MEKTSMKSVKLALIATLLAAAPAVAYAQDVGATVYGNDGNPIGTVESVANGIVTIDTGKHKAPIPADLIGTGETGPSINATKEQIDGMMDAQVAEANAKRDAALVEGAAVVSADGMPAGKVYTIDAEDTVIVQNDGGIVTLTRESFAVSPEGALMALYSAQQLTANTVAVPEGAEILTPAQARAKQAEMASSGDGEGASGASM
;
A
#
# COMPACT_ATOMS: atom_id res chain seq x y z
N MET A 1 40.01 -42.03 51.01
CA MET A 1 39.69 -42.34 52.43
C MET A 1 40.47 -41.36 53.28
N GLU A 2 39.79 -40.70 54.24
CA GLU A 2 40.32 -39.71 55.21
C GLU A 2 40.71 -38.31 54.65
N LYS A 3 40.47 -37.18 55.33
CA LYS A 3 39.78 -36.86 56.58
C LYS A 3 39.43 -35.35 56.60
N THR A 4 38.32 -35.02 57.24
CA THR A 4 37.76 -33.69 57.49
C THR A 4 38.45 -32.94 58.65
N SER A 5 38.69 -31.63 58.50
CA SER A 5 38.74 -30.59 59.55
C SER A 5 39.12 -29.25 58.88
N MET A 6 38.46 -28.09 59.05
CA MET A 6 37.74 -27.54 60.19
C MET A 6 36.97 -26.26 59.74
N LYS A 7 35.78 -26.07 60.34
CA LYS A 7 35.27 -24.80 60.94
C LYS A 7 34.80 -23.63 60.05
N SER A 8 33.46 -23.53 60.02
CA SER A 8 32.65 -22.34 60.32
C SER A 8 32.78 -21.08 59.46
N VAL A 9 31.80 -20.85 58.58
CA VAL A 9 31.16 -19.54 58.44
C VAL A 9 29.66 -19.74 58.17
N LYS A 10 28.84 -19.27 59.12
CA LYS A 10 27.42 -18.99 58.95
C LYS A 10 27.28 -17.93 57.85
N LEU A 11 26.50 -18.16 56.80
CA LEU A 11 25.94 -17.08 56.00
C LEU A 11 24.53 -17.49 55.58
N ALA A 12 23.55 -16.96 56.31
CA ALA A 12 22.17 -16.92 55.89
C ALA A 12 22.10 -16.04 54.63
N LEU A 13 21.65 -16.60 53.51
CA LEU A 13 21.21 -15.82 52.37
C LEU A 13 19.72 -16.01 52.19
N ILE A 14 19.06 -14.88 52.43
CA ILE A 14 17.66 -14.57 52.38
C ILE A 14 17.13 -14.97 51.01
N ALA A 15 16.05 -15.77 50.99
CA ALA A 15 15.30 -16.04 49.77
C ALA A 15 14.72 -14.70 49.26
N THR A 16 15.37 -14.13 48.25
CA THR A 16 14.79 -13.07 47.44
C THR A 16 13.57 -13.65 46.73
N LEU A 17 12.38 -13.38 47.27
CA LEU A 17 11.18 -13.38 46.46
C LEU A 17 11.45 -12.38 45.33
N LEU A 18 11.62 -12.89 44.11
CA LEU A 18 11.39 -12.08 42.92
C LEU A 18 9.94 -11.62 43.05
N ALA A 19 9.78 -10.35 43.43
CA ALA A 19 8.55 -9.64 43.15
C ALA A 19 8.38 -9.74 41.64
N ALA A 20 7.49 -10.63 41.20
CA ALA A 20 6.90 -10.55 39.88
C ALA A 20 6.22 -9.18 39.86
N ALA A 21 6.94 -8.18 39.36
CA ALA A 21 6.30 -6.95 38.93
C ALA A 21 5.16 -7.38 38.01
N PRO A 22 3.92 -6.88 38.20
CA PRO A 22 2.90 -7.12 37.21
C PRO A 22 3.48 -6.63 35.90
N ALA A 23 3.61 -7.53 34.92
CA ALA A 23 3.71 -7.10 33.55
C ALA A 23 2.51 -6.16 33.37
N VAL A 24 2.79 -4.89 33.11
CA VAL A 24 1.76 -3.99 32.63
C VAL A 24 1.34 -4.63 31.31
N ALA A 25 0.26 -5.41 31.36
CA ALA A 25 -0.43 -5.85 30.18
C ALA A 25 -0.83 -4.55 29.49
N TYR A 26 -0.10 -4.20 28.43
CA TYR A 26 -0.56 -3.13 27.57
C TYR A 26 -1.96 -3.56 27.13
N ALA A 27 -2.94 -2.66 27.20
CA ALA A 27 -4.32 -2.93 26.76
C ALA A 27 -4.41 -3.19 25.23
N GLN A 28 -3.30 -3.55 24.59
CA GLN A 28 -3.08 -3.58 23.16
C GLN A 28 -2.23 -4.81 22.82
N ASP A 29 -2.37 -5.89 23.60
CA ASP A 29 -1.76 -7.16 23.25
C ASP A 29 -2.23 -7.56 21.85
N VAL A 30 -1.30 -8.01 21.01
CA VAL A 30 -1.64 -8.52 19.68
C VAL A 30 -2.63 -9.66 19.84
N GLY A 31 -3.73 -9.59 19.09
CA GLY A 31 -4.87 -10.50 19.19
C GLY A 31 -6.00 -10.04 20.13
N ALA A 32 -5.83 -8.94 20.87
CA ALA A 32 -6.90 -8.38 21.69
C ALA A 32 -8.04 -7.82 20.83
N THR A 33 -9.27 -8.07 21.22
CA THR A 33 -10.46 -7.44 20.61
C THR A 33 -10.63 -6.04 21.19
N VAL A 34 -10.75 -5.06 20.30
CA VAL A 34 -11.02 -3.66 20.68
C VAL A 34 -12.50 -3.38 20.49
N TYR A 35 -13.10 -2.71 21.47
CA TYR A 35 -14.53 -2.40 21.50
C TYR A 35 -14.82 -0.92 21.23
N GLY A 36 -15.96 -0.64 20.62
CA GLY A 36 -16.47 0.71 20.43
C GLY A 36 -17.17 1.26 21.66
N ASN A 37 -17.50 2.55 21.60
CA ASN A 37 -18.31 3.23 22.61
C ASN A 37 -19.76 2.72 22.68
N ASP A 38 -20.20 2.01 21.64
CA ASP A 38 -21.47 1.30 21.56
C ASP A 38 -21.43 -0.10 22.20
N GLY A 39 -20.26 -0.53 22.69
CA GLY A 39 -20.03 -1.84 23.29
C GLY A 39 -19.84 -2.98 22.27
N ASN A 40 -19.88 -2.68 20.96
CA ASN A 40 -19.67 -3.68 19.91
C ASN A 40 -18.18 -3.86 19.60
N PRO A 41 -17.75 -5.05 19.17
CA PRO A 41 -16.37 -5.26 18.74
C PRO A 41 -16.08 -4.51 17.44
N ILE A 42 -15.02 -3.70 17.43
CA ILE A 42 -14.51 -3.00 16.25
C ILE A 42 -13.66 -3.94 15.39
N GLY A 43 -12.78 -4.69 16.04
CA GLY A 43 -11.72 -5.44 15.38
C GLY A 43 -10.70 -6.02 16.37
N THR A 44 -9.66 -6.63 15.82
CA THR A 44 -8.57 -7.22 16.60
C THR A 44 -7.27 -6.48 16.39
N VAL A 45 -6.44 -6.41 17.43
CA VAL A 45 -5.09 -5.84 17.31
C VAL A 45 -4.21 -6.77 16.49
N GLU A 46 -3.74 -6.30 15.33
CA GLU A 46 -2.82 -7.05 14.47
C GLU A 46 -1.36 -6.78 14.84
N SER A 47 -1.02 -5.52 15.16
CA SER A 47 0.35 -5.14 15.50
C SER A 47 0.39 -3.89 16.34
N VAL A 48 1.42 -3.76 17.19
CA VAL A 48 1.74 -2.52 17.90
C VAL A 48 3.17 -2.13 17.57
N ALA A 49 3.36 -0.95 16.98
CA ALA A 49 4.67 -0.44 16.62
C ALA A 49 4.71 1.08 16.78
N ASN A 50 5.78 1.60 17.40
CA ASN A 50 6.03 3.05 17.52
C ASN A 50 4.85 3.85 18.14
N GLY A 51 4.11 3.26 19.09
CA GLY A 51 2.94 3.90 19.71
C GLY A 51 1.69 3.94 18.82
N ILE A 52 1.71 3.26 17.67
CA ILE A 52 0.56 3.04 16.79
C ILE A 52 0.12 1.59 16.91
N VAL A 53 -1.18 1.38 17.08
CA VAL A 53 -1.85 0.08 17.07
C VAL A 53 -2.59 -0.09 15.77
N THR A 54 -2.24 -1.13 15.02
CA THR A 54 -2.99 -1.53 13.83
C THR A 54 -4.14 -2.44 14.26
N ILE A 55 -5.36 -1.97 14.06
CA ILE A 55 -6.57 -2.76 14.35
C ILE A 55 -7.13 -3.26 13.03
N ASP A 56 -7.27 -4.57 12.92
CA ASP A 56 -7.99 -5.21 11.83
C ASP A 56 -9.49 -5.18 12.11
N THR A 57 -10.21 -4.35 11.38
CA THR A 57 -11.67 -4.29 11.45
C THR A 57 -12.31 -5.43 10.65
N GLY A 58 -11.53 -6.24 9.94
CA GLY A 58 -11.98 -7.22 8.94
C GLY A 58 -12.21 -6.61 7.56
N LYS A 59 -12.41 -5.29 7.47
CA LYS A 59 -12.49 -4.56 6.20
C LYS A 59 -11.21 -3.76 5.92
N HIS A 60 -10.68 -3.09 6.94
CA HIS A 60 -9.48 -2.27 6.85
C HIS A 60 -8.51 -2.57 7.99
N LYS A 61 -7.25 -2.24 7.76
CA LYS A 61 -6.23 -2.15 8.81
C LYS A 61 -6.13 -0.69 9.24
N ALA A 62 -6.76 -0.35 10.36
CA ALA A 62 -6.84 1.01 10.86
C ALA A 62 -5.66 1.30 11.81
N PRO A 63 -4.74 2.21 11.48
CA PRO A 63 -3.69 2.64 12.40
C PRO A 63 -4.28 3.65 13.40
N ILE A 64 -4.29 3.28 14.68
CA ILE A 64 -4.83 4.10 15.76
C ILE A 64 -3.73 4.35 16.81
N PRO A 65 -3.46 5.61 17.18
CA PRO A 65 -2.54 5.90 18.28
C PRO A 65 -2.95 5.18 19.57
N ALA A 66 -1.98 4.57 20.22
CA ALA A 66 -2.16 3.84 21.48
C ALA A 66 -2.87 4.69 22.55
N ASP A 67 -2.61 6.00 22.57
CA ASP A 67 -3.20 6.95 23.53
C ASP A 67 -4.71 7.15 23.34
N LEU A 68 -5.27 6.80 22.18
CA LEU A 68 -6.70 6.86 21.91
C LEU A 68 -7.44 5.59 22.34
N ILE A 69 -6.71 4.53 22.70
CA ILE A 69 -7.27 3.26 23.16
C ILE A 69 -7.32 3.30 24.69
N GLY A 70 -8.54 3.47 25.20
CA GLY A 70 -8.83 3.42 26.63
C GLY A 70 -8.94 2.00 27.17
N THR A 71 -9.08 1.90 28.49
CA THR A 71 -9.45 0.66 29.18
C THR A 71 -10.94 0.75 29.53
N GLY A 72 -11.76 -0.06 28.85
CA GLY A 72 -13.18 -0.25 29.15
C GLY A 72 -13.43 -1.46 30.05
N GLU A 73 -14.67 -1.61 30.51
CA GLU A 73 -15.08 -2.69 31.41
C GLU A 73 -14.97 -4.09 30.75
N THR A 74 -15.14 -4.16 29.43
CA THR A 74 -15.05 -5.39 28.62
C THR A 74 -13.67 -5.63 28.01
N GLY A 75 -12.75 -4.67 28.13
CA GLY A 75 -11.45 -4.70 27.49
C GLY A 75 -11.07 -3.35 26.86
N PRO A 76 -10.08 -3.35 25.95
CA PRO A 76 -9.62 -2.14 25.27
C PRO A 76 -10.75 -1.49 24.48
N SER A 77 -10.91 -0.17 24.60
CA SER A 77 -12.03 0.54 23.95
C SER A 77 -11.61 1.84 23.28
N ILE A 78 -12.37 2.22 22.24
CA ILE A 78 -12.19 3.45 21.47
C ILE A 78 -13.51 4.24 21.47
N ASN A 79 -13.41 5.56 21.50
CA ASN A 79 -14.56 6.46 21.38
C ASN A 79 -15.05 6.61 19.92
N ALA A 80 -15.23 5.50 19.22
CA ALA A 80 -15.76 5.43 17.86
C ALA A 80 -16.43 4.07 17.63
N THR A 81 -17.34 3.99 16.65
CA THR A 81 -17.90 2.72 16.20
C THR A 81 -17.08 2.11 15.07
N LYS A 82 -17.31 0.82 14.81
CA LYS A 82 -16.70 0.11 13.68
C LYS A 82 -16.98 0.80 12.35
N GLU A 83 -18.23 1.18 12.12
CA GLU A 83 -18.70 1.81 10.88
C GLU A 83 -18.07 3.18 10.69
N GLN A 84 -17.84 3.93 11.78
CA GLN A 84 -17.17 5.22 11.71
C GLN A 84 -15.71 5.05 11.28
N ILE A 85 -14.99 4.07 11.85
CA ILE A 85 -13.60 3.79 11.48
C ILE A 85 -13.53 3.31 10.02
N ASP A 86 -14.37 2.34 9.64
CA ASP A 86 -14.40 1.82 8.27
C ASP A 86 -14.77 2.93 7.27
N GLY A 87 -15.76 3.77 7.58
CA GLY A 87 -16.15 4.89 6.74
C GLY A 87 -15.06 5.97 6.61
N MET A 88 -14.29 6.23 7.68
CA MET A 88 -13.14 7.13 7.63
C MET A 88 -12.01 6.55 6.76
N MET A 89 -11.76 5.24 6.82
CA MET A 89 -10.76 4.58 5.98
C MET A 89 -11.18 4.56 4.52
N ASP A 90 -12.45 4.28 4.22
CA ASP A 90 -13.00 4.38 2.86
C ASP A 90 -12.83 5.79 2.29
N ALA A 91 -13.13 6.83 3.08
CA ALA A 91 -12.97 8.22 2.67
C ALA A 91 -11.50 8.55 2.36
N GLN A 92 -10.57 8.07 3.18
CA GLN A 92 -9.13 8.25 2.93
C GLN A 92 -8.67 7.55 1.65
N VAL A 93 -9.12 6.32 1.40
CA VAL A 93 -8.81 5.60 0.16
C VAL A 93 -9.39 6.32 -1.05
N ALA A 94 -10.64 6.80 -0.96
CA ALA A 94 -11.26 7.57 -2.03
C ALA A 94 -10.52 8.88 -2.31
N GLU A 95 -10.11 9.61 -1.26
CA GLU A 95 -9.31 10.83 -1.41
C GLU A 95 -7.93 10.54 -2.02
N ALA A 96 -7.25 9.48 -1.58
CA ALA A 96 -5.97 9.06 -2.13
C ALA A 96 -6.10 8.70 -3.62
N ASN A 97 -7.16 7.99 -3.99
CA ASN A 97 -7.48 7.66 -5.37
C ASN A 97 -7.73 8.93 -6.20
N ALA A 98 -8.52 9.86 -5.69
CA ALA A 98 -8.78 11.13 -6.37
C ALA A 98 -7.50 11.97 -6.56
N LYS A 99 -6.61 12.01 -5.55
CA LYS A 99 -5.31 12.67 -5.65
C LYS A 99 -4.41 12.02 -6.69
N ARG A 100 -4.35 10.68 -6.72
CA ARG A 100 -3.64 9.94 -7.78
C ARG A 100 -4.20 10.28 -9.13
N ASP A 101 -5.52 10.25 -9.31
CA ASP A 101 -6.15 10.49 -10.60
C ASP A 101 -5.95 11.92 -11.08
N ALA A 102 -5.89 12.89 -10.15
CA ALA A 102 -5.54 14.27 -10.46
C ALA A 102 -4.05 14.45 -10.82
N ALA A 103 -3.15 13.67 -10.22
CA ALA A 103 -1.71 13.71 -10.51
C ALA A 103 -1.32 12.90 -11.76
N LEU A 104 -2.12 11.89 -12.11
CA LEU A 104 -1.92 11.00 -13.25
C LEU A 104 -2.42 11.68 -14.53
N VAL A 105 -1.59 12.58 -15.05
CA VAL A 105 -1.81 13.31 -16.30
C VAL A 105 -0.64 13.08 -17.25
N GLU A 106 -0.88 13.22 -18.56
CA GLU A 106 0.19 13.15 -19.56
C GLU A 106 1.28 14.20 -19.27
N GLY A 107 2.55 13.79 -19.38
CA GLY A 107 3.72 14.57 -19.04
C GLY A 107 4.10 14.60 -17.56
N ALA A 108 3.28 14.06 -16.65
CA ALA A 108 3.56 14.02 -15.22
C ALA A 108 4.87 13.26 -14.94
N ALA A 109 5.71 13.81 -14.07
CA ALA A 109 6.93 13.12 -13.63
C ALA A 109 6.56 11.99 -12.66
N VAL A 110 7.14 10.81 -12.88
CA VAL A 110 6.92 9.62 -12.07
C VAL A 110 8.20 9.31 -11.31
N VAL A 111 8.08 9.08 -10.01
CA VAL A 111 9.13 8.47 -9.18
C VAL A 111 8.78 7.02 -8.88
N SER A 112 9.77 6.18 -8.64
CA SER A 112 9.58 4.81 -8.18
C SER A 112 9.30 4.76 -6.68
N ALA A 113 8.89 3.59 -6.17
CA ALA A 113 8.59 3.38 -4.76
C ALA A 113 9.80 3.59 -3.82
N ASP A 114 11.02 3.44 -4.35
CA ASP A 114 12.29 3.74 -3.68
C ASP A 114 12.76 5.19 -3.88
N GLY A 115 11.93 6.05 -4.46
CA GLY A 115 12.18 7.48 -4.60
C GLY A 115 13.12 7.86 -5.75
N MET A 116 13.44 6.93 -6.65
CA MET A 116 14.27 7.20 -7.83
C MET A 116 13.42 7.68 -9.02
N PRO A 117 13.99 8.44 -9.97
CA PRO A 117 13.28 8.84 -11.17
C PRO A 117 12.86 7.62 -12.00
N ALA A 118 11.57 7.49 -12.29
CA ALA A 118 11.02 6.40 -13.10
C ALA A 118 10.72 6.81 -14.55
N GLY A 119 10.51 8.11 -14.80
CA GLY A 119 10.23 8.66 -16.12
C GLY A 119 9.13 9.71 -16.11
N LYS A 120 8.43 9.85 -17.23
CA LYS A 120 7.24 10.69 -17.39
C LYS A 120 6.08 9.89 -17.95
N VAL A 121 4.86 10.21 -17.55
CA VAL A 121 3.65 9.66 -18.19
C VAL A 121 3.63 10.12 -19.64
N TYR A 122 3.66 9.18 -20.58
CA TYR A 122 3.60 9.46 -22.01
C TYR A 122 2.14 9.57 -22.48
N THR A 123 1.35 8.54 -22.20
CA THR A 123 -0.09 8.54 -22.52
C THR A 123 -0.88 7.68 -21.53
N ILE A 124 -2.17 7.96 -21.44
CA ILE A 124 -3.14 7.24 -20.62
C ILE A 124 -4.33 6.91 -21.52
N ASP A 125 -4.82 5.67 -21.47
CA ASP A 125 -6.04 5.31 -22.19
C ASP A 125 -7.27 5.19 -21.29
N ALA A 126 -8.41 4.89 -21.92
CA ALA A 126 -9.68 4.70 -21.26
C ALA A 126 -9.81 3.33 -20.54
N GLU A 127 -8.87 2.41 -20.75
CA GLU A 127 -8.81 1.09 -20.10
C GLU A 127 -7.83 1.11 -18.90
N ASP A 128 -7.59 2.29 -18.33
CA ASP A 128 -6.69 2.53 -17.18
C ASP A 128 -5.23 2.10 -17.41
N THR A 129 -4.83 1.96 -18.67
CA THR A 129 -3.44 1.68 -19.04
C THR A 129 -2.66 2.98 -19.16
N VAL A 130 -1.50 3.01 -18.53
CA VAL A 130 -0.59 4.14 -18.48
C VAL A 130 0.76 3.71 -19.05
N ILE A 131 1.26 4.45 -20.03
CA ILE A 131 2.63 4.27 -20.51
C ILE A 131 3.51 5.32 -19.87
N VAL A 132 4.56 4.89 -19.19
CA VAL A 132 5.63 5.77 -18.67
C VAL A 132 6.85 5.64 -19.58
N GLN A 133 7.39 6.76 -20.02
CA GLN A 133 8.58 6.84 -20.85
C GLN A 133 9.78 7.33 -20.03
N ASN A 134 10.93 6.70 -20.24
CA ASN A 134 12.23 7.11 -19.71
C ASN A 134 13.32 6.94 -20.79
N ASP A 135 14.56 7.29 -20.45
CA ASP A 135 15.70 7.20 -21.40
C ASP A 135 15.97 5.77 -21.90
N GLY A 136 15.51 4.76 -21.18
CA GLY A 136 15.63 3.34 -21.56
C GLY A 136 14.51 2.82 -22.46
N GLY A 137 13.42 3.58 -22.63
CA GLY A 137 12.25 3.17 -23.43
C GLY A 137 10.92 3.44 -22.72
N ILE A 138 10.00 2.49 -22.81
CA ILE A 138 8.66 2.59 -22.21
C ILE A 138 8.37 1.45 -21.25
N VAL A 139 7.57 1.73 -20.23
CA VAL A 139 6.98 0.73 -19.34
C VAL A 139 5.48 0.97 -19.27
N THR A 140 4.70 -0.11 -19.43
CA THR A 140 3.24 -0.07 -19.39
C THR A 140 2.77 -0.56 -18.02
N LEU A 141 1.98 0.27 -17.34
CA LEU A 141 1.45 0.03 -16.00
C LEU A 141 -0.06 0.28 -16.00
N THR A 142 -0.76 -0.18 -14.96
CA THR A 142 -2.17 0.20 -14.74
C THR A 142 -2.27 1.39 -13.81
N ARG A 143 -3.38 2.11 -13.81
CA ARG A 143 -3.66 3.24 -12.90
C ARG A 143 -3.42 2.89 -11.43
N GLU A 144 -3.80 1.69 -10.99
CA GLU A 144 -3.65 1.21 -9.61
C GLU A 144 -2.20 1.01 -9.20
N SER A 145 -1.29 0.96 -10.16
CA SER A 145 0.15 0.90 -9.92
C SER A 145 0.74 2.25 -9.50
N PHE A 146 -0.06 3.31 -9.42
CA PHE A 146 0.37 4.64 -9.02
C PHE A 146 -0.26 5.09 -7.71
N ALA A 147 0.45 5.95 -6.99
CA ALA A 147 -0.03 6.68 -5.83
C ALA A 147 0.59 8.07 -5.81
N VAL A 148 0.17 8.89 -4.84
CA VAL A 148 0.79 10.19 -4.58
C VAL A 148 1.59 10.07 -3.29
N SER A 149 2.86 10.48 -3.33
CA SER A 149 3.70 10.53 -2.13
C SER A 149 3.18 11.60 -1.15
N PRO A 150 3.57 11.58 0.13
CA PRO A 150 3.21 12.63 1.08
C PRO A 150 3.60 14.05 0.61
N GLU A 151 4.62 14.16 -0.24
CA GLU A 151 5.10 15.41 -0.86
C GLU A 151 4.29 15.84 -2.08
N GLY A 152 3.29 15.05 -2.49
CA GLY A 152 2.44 15.36 -3.65
C GLY A 152 2.98 14.86 -4.99
N ALA A 153 4.07 14.09 -5.01
CA ALA A 153 4.66 13.57 -6.24
C ALA A 153 3.96 12.28 -6.71
N LEU A 154 3.77 12.11 -8.01
CA LEU A 154 3.25 10.88 -8.59
C LEU A 154 4.31 9.78 -8.49
N MET A 155 3.95 8.67 -7.86
CA MET A 155 4.84 7.55 -7.58
C MET A 155 4.28 6.26 -8.13
N ALA A 156 5.10 5.50 -8.86
CA ALA A 156 4.81 4.11 -9.19
C ALA A 156 5.13 3.22 -7.99
N LEU A 157 4.24 2.27 -7.69
CA LEU A 157 4.33 1.33 -6.56
C LEU A 157 5.35 0.19 -6.81
N TYR A 158 6.29 0.40 -7.73
CA TYR A 158 7.38 -0.50 -8.07
C TYR A 158 8.72 0.19 -7.86
N SER A 159 9.74 -0.59 -7.49
CA SER A 159 11.13 -0.11 -7.44
C SER A 159 11.63 0.28 -8.83
N ALA A 160 12.62 1.18 -8.90
CA ALA A 160 13.21 1.54 -10.19
C ALA A 160 13.78 0.31 -10.93
N GLN A 161 14.34 -0.64 -10.18
CA GLN A 161 14.87 -1.89 -10.74
C GLN A 161 13.79 -2.72 -11.43
N GLN A 162 12.60 -2.84 -10.83
CA GLN A 162 11.46 -3.53 -11.43
C GLN A 162 10.95 -2.78 -12.66
N LEU A 163 10.92 -1.45 -12.62
CA LEU A 163 10.50 -0.64 -13.77
C LEU A 163 11.49 -0.76 -14.94
N THR A 164 12.80 -0.68 -14.69
CA THR A 164 13.84 -0.86 -15.70
C THR A 164 13.82 -2.28 -16.28
N ALA A 165 13.63 -3.30 -15.44
CA ALA A 165 13.57 -4.70 -15.90
C ALA A 165 12.39 -4.96 -16.85
N ASN A 166 11.31 -4.18 -16.75
CA ASN A 166 10.13 -4.26 -17.62
C ASN A 166 10.08 -3.13 -18.66
N THR A 167 11.14 -2.33 -18.77
CA THR A 167 11.24 -1.29 -19.78
C THR A 167 11.55 -1.93 -21.13
N VAL A 168 10.75 -1.58 -22.14
CA VAL A 168 10.92 -2.01 -23.53
C VAL A 168 11.51 -0.84 -24.32
N ALA A 169 12.67 -1.06 -24.93
CA ALA A 169 13.30 -0.07 -25.79
C ALA A 169 12.38 0.27 -26.98
N VAL A 170 12.19 1.57 -27.24
CA VAL A 170 11.39 2.04 -28.36
C VAL A 170 12.33 2.36 -29.53
N PRO A 171 12.17 1.73 -30.70
CA PRO A 171 12.93 2.08 -31.89
C PRO A 171 12.66 3.53 -32.30
N GLU A 172 13.68 4.21 -32.81
CA GLU A 172 13.56 5.60 -33.25
C GLU A 172 12.50 5.72 -34.36
N GLY A 173 11.52 6.61 -34.18
CA GLY A 173 10.39 6.80 -35.09
C GLY A 173 9.21 5.82 -34.91
N ALA A 174 9.25 4.91 -33.93
CA ALA A 174 8.11 4.08 -33.59
C ALA A 174 7.02 4.89 -32.86
N GLU A 175 5.78 4.66 -33.26
CA GLU A 175 4.63 5.26 -32.60
C GLU A 175 4.28 4.48 -31.33
N ILE A 176 4.31 5.18 -30.19
CA ILE A 176 3.98 4.61 -28.89
C ILE A 176 2.48 4.77 -28.69
N LEU A 177 1.78 3.64 -28.66
CA LEU A 177 0.33 3.56 -28.44
C LEU A 177 0.04 2.58 -27.31
N THR A 178 -1.02 2.84 -26.55
CA THR A 178 -1.56 1.81 -25.65
C THR A 178 -2.16 0.65 -26.44
N PRO A 179 -2.37 -0.53 -25.82
CA PRO A 179 -3.04 -1.64 -26.48
C PRO A 179 -4.43 -1.27 -27.04
N ALA A 180 -5.18 -0.40 -26.35
CA ALA A 180 -6.46 0.10 -26.83
C ALA A 180 -6.30 0.97 -28.09
N GLN A 181 -5.38 1.93 -28.05
CA GLN A 181 -5.09 2.84 -29.17
C GLN A 181 -4.58 2.08 -30.40
N ALA A 182 -3.70 1.09 -30.20
CA ALA A 182 -3.19 0.25 -31.28
C ALA A 182 -4.30 -0.58 -31.95
N ARG A 183 -5.26 -1.12 -31.17
CA ARG A 183 -6.44 -1.83 -31.71
C ARG A 183 -7.35 -0.88 -32.49
N ALA A 184 -7.62 0.30 -31.97
CA ALA A 184 -8.45 1.31 -32.65
C ALA A 184 -7.85 1.69 -34.01
N LYS A 185 -6.55 1.98 -34.06
CA LYS A 185 -5.84 2.30 -35.30
C LYS A 185 -5.88 1.18 -36.33
N GLN A 186 -5.68 -0.07 -35.91
CA GLN A 186 -5.77 -1.24 -36.79
C GLN A 186 -7.19 -1.42 -37.37
N ALA A 187 -8.23 -1.15 -36.58
CA ALA A 187 -9.62 -1.23 -37.03
C ALA A 187 -9.95 -0.14 -38.06
N GLU A 188 -9.47 1.09 -37.87
CA GLU A 188 -9.63 2.18 -38.84
C GLU A 188 -8.96 1.84 -40.18
N MET A 189 -7.72 1.35 -40.14
CA MET A 189 -6.99 0.92 -41.34
C MET A 189 -7.72 -0.18 -42.10
N ALA A 190 -8.29 -1.17 -41.39
CA ALA A 190 -9.07 -2.23 -42.02
C ALA A 190 -10.34 -1.70 -42.73
N SER A 191 -11.03 -0.69 -42.17
CA SER A 191 -12.22 -0.09 -42.80
C SER A 191 -11.92 0.78 -44.02
N SER A 192 -10.70 1.34 -44.10
CA SER A 192 -10.28 2.20 -45.22
C SER A 192 -9.78 1.45 -46.45
N GLY A 193 -9.55 0.13 -46.33
CA GLY A 193 -9.01 -0.72 -47.40
C GLY A 193 -10.03 -1.33 -48.36
N ASP A 194 -11.34 -1.29 -48.06
CA ASP A 194 -12.40 -1.94 -48.86
C ASP A 194 -13.02 -1.03 -49.95
N GLY A 195 -12.45 0.15 -50.21
CA GLY A 195 -13.03 1.16 -51.11
C GLY A 195 -12.57 1.14 -52.58
N GLU A 196 -11.53 0.38 -52.95
CA GLU A 196 -10.89 0.50 -54.28
C GLU A 196 -10.96 -0.82 -55.07
N GLY A 197 -12.17 -1.25 -55.44
CA GLY A 197 -12.37 -2.49 -56.21
C GLY A 197 -13.68 -2.63 -56.99
N ALA A 198 -14.52 -1.60 -57.09
CA ALA A 198 -15.82 -1.68 -57.77
C ALA A 198 -16.13 -0.46 -58.64
N SER A 199 -15.25 -0.12 -59.57
CA SER A 199 -15.60 0.76 -60.70
C SER A 199 -14.72 0.44 -61.90
N GLY A 200 -15.09 -0.58 -62.67
CA GLY A 200 -14.30 -0.94 -63.85
C GLY A 200 -14.73 -2.21 -64.56
N ALA A 201 -16.00 -2.33 -64.95
CA ALA A 201 -16.42 -3.19 -66.06
C ALA A 201 -17.84 -2.83 -66.51
N SER A 202 -17.98 -1.69 -67.17
CA SER A 202 -19.00 -1.50 -68.19
C SER A 202 -18.27 -1.40 -69.52
N MET A 203 -18.38 -2.44 -70.34
CA MET A 203 -18.41 -2.42 -71.82
C MET A 203 -18.48 -3.85 -72.35
#